data_AF-U3U4L6-F1
#
_entry.id   AF-U3U4L6-F1
#
_cell.length_a   1.000
_cell.length_b   1.000
_cell.length_c   1.000
_cell.angle_alpha   90.00
_cell.angle_beta   90.00
_cell.angle_gamma   90.00
#
_symmetry.space_group_name_H-M   'P 1'
#
loop_
_entity.id
_entity.type
_entity.pdbx_description
1 polymer ?
#
loop_
_entity_poly.entity_id
_entity_poly.type
_entity_poly.pdbx_seq_one_letter_code
_entity_poly.pdbx_strand_id
1 'polypeptide(L)'
;MPAIMKGWFDRVYANGFAYGVGEHNDHHWGDRYGEGTLAGKRAMLVVTTGGWESHYAPRGINGPIDDLLFPIQHGMLFYPGFSVLPPLVLYRVQKPAQERFVGWCAALAQRLDRLAQDQPIAFRRQNGGEYVIPALTLREDLAEGERGFGVHVAR
;
A
#
# COMPACT_ATOMS: atom_id res chain seq x y z
N MET A 1 1.23 11.58 -4.86
CA MET A 1 1.02 11.22 -6.29
C MET A 1 0.74 12.47 -7.10
N PRO A 2 1.01 12.50 -8.43
CA PRO A 2 0.62 13.60 -9.31
C PRO A 2 -0.90 13.79 -9.35
N ALA A 3 -1.37 15.03 -9.51
CA ALA A 3 -2.80 15.37 -9.48
C ALA A 3 -3.64 14.60 -10.52
N ILE A 4 -3.10 14.39 -11.72
CA ILE A 4 -3.80 13.62 -12.77
C ILE A 4 -4.04 12.17 -12.37
N MET A 5 -3.10 11.55 -11.64
CA MET A 5 -3.26 10.18 -11.13
C MET A 5 -4.28 10.15 -9.99
N LYS A 6 -4.26 11.15 -9.10
CA LYS A 6 -5.28 11.27 -8.05
C LYS A 6 -6.68 11.42 -8.64
N GLY A 7 -6.83 12.27 -9.66
CA GLY A 7 -8.10 12.45 -10.38
C GLY A 7 -8.58 11.19 -11.11
N TRP A 8 -7.67 10.30 -11.54
CA TRP A 8 -8.05 8.99 -12.06
C TRP A 8 -8.70 8.13 -10.97
N PHE A 9 -8.07 8.01 -9.80
CA PHE A 9 -8.65 7.28 -8.66
C PHE A 9 -10.01 7.87 -8.30
N ASP A 10 -10.11 9.19 -8.13
CA ASP A 10 -11.35 9.86 -7.70
C ASP A 10 -12.54 9.62 -8.64
N ARG A 11 -12.27 9.47 -9.94
CA ARG A 11 -13.32 9.30 -10.95
C ARG A 11 -13.64 7.83 -11.23
N VAL A 12 -12.65 6.94 -11.11
CA VAL A 12 -12.82 5.51 -11.41
C VAL A 12 -13.27 4.72 -10.18
N TYR A 13 -12.87 5.13 -8.97
CA TYR A 13 -13.25 4.46 -7.74
C TYR A 13 -14.66 4.90 -7.32
N ALA A 14 -15.66 4.46 -8.07
CA ALA A 14 -17.06 4.78 -7.84
C ALA A 14 -17.65 4.00 -6.65
N ASN A 15 -18.73 4.54 -6.09
CA ASN A 15 -19.59 3.83 -5.15
C ASN A 15 -20.24 2.62 -5.84
N GLY A 16 -20.22 1.46 -5.19
CA GLY A 16 -20.64 0.17 -5.77
C GLY A 16 -19.55 -0.53 -6.59
N PHE A 17 -18.36 0.07 -6.73
CA PHE A 17 -17.19 -0.56 -7.36
C PHE A 17 -16.00 -0.65 -6.41
N ALA A 18 -15.43 0.48 -6.00
CA ALA A 18 -14.25 0.49 -5.15
C ALA A 18 -14.59 0.69 -3.66
N TYR A 19 -15.76 1.26 -3.36
CA TYR A 19 -16.27 1.46 -2.01
C TYR A 19 -17.80 1.41 -2.00
N GLY A 20 -18.41 1.31 -0.82
CA GLY A 20 -19.88 1.16 -0.70
C GLY A 20 -20.39 -0.20 -1.17
N VAL A 21 -19.54 -1.23 -1.10
CA VAL A 21 -19.85 -2.63 -1.43
C VAL A 21 -19.90 -3.43 -0.13
N GLY A 22 -20.72 -4.48 -0.08
CA GLY A 22 -20.82 -5.39 1.06
C GLY A 22 -21.78 -4.92 2.15
N GLU A 23 -22.15 -5.85 3.01
CA GLU A 23 -23.03 -5.60 4.15
C GLU A 23 -22.32 -4.91 5.32
N HIS A 24 -23.12 -4.37 6.23
CA HIS A 24 -22.64 -3.77 7.49
C HIS A 24 -23.42 -4.41 8.64
N ASN A 25 -22.73 -5.15 9.50
CA ASN A 25 -23.28 -5.85 10.66
C ASN A 25 -22.22 -5.99 11.77
N ASP A 26 -22.53 -6.75 12.82
CA ASP A 26 -21.70 -6.88 14.03
C ASP A 26 -20.34 -7.57 13.79
N HIS A 27 -20.16 -8.24 12.65
CA HIS A 27 -18.97 -9.02 12.33
C HIS A 27 -18.37 -8.69 10.95
N HIS A 28 -18.99 -7.79 10.18
CA HIS A 28 -18.56 -7.42 8.84
C HIS A 28 -18.92 -5.96 8.55
N TRP A 29 -17.98 -5.16 8.04
CA TRP A 29 -18.20 -3.73 7.83
C TRP A 29 -17.76 -3.26 6.44
N GLY A 30 -18.52 -3.72 5.44
CA GLY A 30 -18.24 -3.53 4.03
C GLY A 30 -17.14 -4.46 3.50
N ASP A 31 -17.20 -4.74 2.20
CA ASP A 31 -16.20 -5.56 1.50
C ASP A 31 -15.01 -4.68 1.13
N ARG A 32 -14.06 -4.55 2.06
CA ARG A 32 -12.88 -3.68 1.91
C ARG A 32 -11.70 -4.16 2.73
N TYR A 33 -10.52 -3.58 2.46
CA TYR A 33 -9.25 -3.87 3.13
C TYR A 33 -8.91 -5.37 3.09
N GLY A 34 -8.55 -5.84 1.89
CA GLY A 34 -8.27 -7.24 1.60
C GLY A 34 -9.44 -8.03 1.02
N GLU A 35 -10.58 -7.35 0.84
CA GLU A 35 -11.80 -7.81 0.18
C GLU A 35 -12.25 -6.74 -0.82
N GLY A 36 -13.25 -7.06 -1.66
CA GLY A 36 -13.83 -6.14 -2.63
C GLY A 36 -13.59 -6.53 -4.10
N THR A 37 -14.04 -5.69 -5.02
CA THR A 37 -14.12 -5.99 -6.46
C THR A 37 -12.76 -6.27 -7.13
N LEU A 38 -11.65 -5.86 -6.52
CA LEU A 38 -10.28 -6.08 -7.05
C LEU A 38 -9.55 -7.23 -6.35
N ALA A 39 -10.24 -8.00 -5.50
CA ALA A 39 -9.73 -9.25 -4.95
C ALA A 39 -9.21 -10.22 -6.04
N GLY A 40 -8.11 -10.91 -5.72
CA GLY A 40 -7.42 -11.81 -6.65
C GLY A 40 -6.49 -11.12 -7.65
N LYS A 41 -6.46 -9.78 -7.69
CA LYS A 41 -5.50 -9.00 -8.50
C LYS A 41 -4.33 -8.53 -7.66
N ARG A 42 -3.21 -8.22 -8.30
CA ARG A 42 -2.00 -7.66 -7.66
C ARG A 42 -1.77 -6.23 -8.12
N ALA A 43 -1.24 -5.39 -7.24
CA ALA A 43 -0.86 -4.01 -7.56
C ALA A 43 0.52 -3.69 -6.99
N MET A 44 1.30 -2.87 -7.71
CA MET A 44 2.63 -2.42 -7.29
C MET A 44 2.81 -0.95 -7.64
N LEU A 45 3.44 -0.19 -6.74
CA LEU A 45 3.85 1.19 -7.01
C LEU A 45 5.28 1.20 -7.55
N VAL A 46 5.51 2.00 -8.60
CA VAL A 46 6.85 2.38 -9.06
C VAL A 46 6.96 3.89 -8.87
N VAL A 47 7.88 4.33 -8.01
CA VAL A 47 7.98 5.71 -7.55
C VAL A 47 9.41 6.21 -7.79
N THR A 48 9.54 7.42 -8.30
CA THR A 48 10.81 8.12 -8.39
C THR A 48 10.82 9.31 -7.44
N THR A 49 11.95 9.57 -6.80
CA THR A 49 12.10 10.68 -5.84
C THR A 49 13.40 11.45 -6.07
N GLY A 50 13.36 12.75 -5.80
CA GLY A 50 14.57 13.59 -5.80
C GLY A 50 15.43 13.40 -4.53
N GLY A 51 14.80 13.04 -3.41
CA GLY A 51 15.47 12.87 -2.13
C GLY A 51 16.40 11.66 -2.08
N TRP A 52 17.25 11.61 -1.06
CA TRP A 52 18.12 10.47 -0.80
C TRP A 52 17.34 9.43 -0.01
N GLU A 53 17.70 8.16 -0.15
CA GLU A 53 17.09 7.07 0.60
C GLU A 53 17.15 7.33 2.12
N SER A 54 18.28 7.82 2.63
CA SER A 54 18.44 8.18 4.05
C SER A 54 17.48 9.25 4.54
N HIS A 55 16.96 10.12 3.66
CA HIS A 55 15.98 11.13 4.04
C HIS A 55 14.62 10.51 4.37
N TYR A 56 14.36 9.30 3.86
CA TYR A 56 13.14 8.53 4.07
C TYR A 56 13.35 7.28 4.94
N ALA A 57 14.46 7.19 5.65
CA ALA A 57 14.71 6.14 6.63
C ALA A 57 13.82 6.31 7.88
N PRO A 58 13.76 5.34 8.82
CA PRO A 58 12.95 5.42 10.04
C PRO A 58 13.12 6.71 10.87
N ARG A 59 14.28 7.36 10.77
CA ARG A 59 14.62 8.63 11.44
C ARG A 59 14.94 9.77 10.46
N GLY A 60 14.60 9.58 9.19
CA GLY A 60 14.82 10.56 8.13
C GLY A 60 13.81 11.70 8.21
N ILE A 61 14.23 12.90 7.85
CA ILE A 61 13.42 14.12 8.01
C ILE A 61 12.15 14.15 7.13
N ASN A 62 12.13 13.40 6.03
CA ASN A 62 10.95 13.31 5.17
C ASN A 62 9.91 12.33 5.74
N GLY A 63 10.27 11.54 6.75
CA GLY A 63 9.49 10.43 7.27
C GLY A 63 9.74 9.12 6.52
N PRO A 64 9.45 7.96 7.14
CA PRO A 64 9.68 6.64 6.53
C PRO A 64 8.93 6.51 5.20
N ILE A 65 9.59 5.96 4.16
CA ILE A 65 8.97 5.90 2.83
C ILE A 65 7.67 5.09 2.81
N ASP A 66 7.60 4.00 3.57
CA ASP A 66 6.42 3.13 3.63
C ASP A 66 5.25 3.85 4.33
N ASP A 67 5.52 4.68 5.34
CA ASP A 67 4.50 5.50 6.00
C ASP A 67 3.92 6.55 5.05
N LEU A 68 4.76 7.18 4.22
CA LEU A 68 4.32 8.13 3.21
C LEU A 68 3.48 7.47 2.09
N LEU A 69 3.76 6.20 1.80
CA LEU A 69 3.04 5.41 0.80
C LEU A 69 1.81 4.70 1.36
N PHE A 70 1.66 4.61 2.68
CA PHE A 70 0.55 3.94 3.35
C PHE A 70 -0.84 4.40 2.86
N PRO A 71 -1.14 5.71 2.70
CA PRO A 71 -2.44 6.13 2.18
C PRO A 71 -2.75 5.62 0.77
N ILE A 72 -1.73 5.32 -0.03
CA ILE A 72 -1.89 4.78 -1.38
C ILE A 72 -1.98 3.25 -1.31
N GLN A 73 -1.00 2.60 -0.68
CA GLN A 73 -0.93 1.13 -0.64
C GLN A 73 -2.05 0.53 0.20
N HIS A 74 -2.30 1.03 1.41
CA HIS A 74 -3.38 0.55 2.27
C HIS A 74 -4.72 1.17 1.87
N GLY A 75 -4.77 2.49 1.73
CA GLY A 75 -6.03 3.24 1.54
C GLY A 75 -6.62 3.20 0.13
N MET A 76 -5.81 2.98 -0.91
CA MET A 76 -6.29 2.97 -2.31
C MET A 76 -6.12 1.60 -2.98
N LEU A 77 -5.07 0.83 -2.67
CA LEU A 77 -4.86 -0.45 -3.34
C LEU A 77 -5.44 -1.61 -2.53
N PHE A 78 -5.07 -1.76 -1.25
CA PHE A 78 -5.58 -2.83 -0.40
C PHE A 78 -7.08 -2.65 -0.10
N TYR A 79 -7.55 -1.40 0.00
CA TYR A 79 -8.96 -1.07 0.28
C TYR A 79 -9.95 -1.80 -0.65
N PRO A 80 -9.88 -1.74 -1.99
CA PRO A 80 -10.78 -2.49 -2.87
C PRO A 80 -10.35 -3.96 -3.11
N GLY A 81 -9.33 -4.47 -2.40
CA GLY A 81 -9.00 -5.89 -2.37
C GLY A 81 -7.73 -6.33 -3.09
N PHE A 82 -6.88 -5.43 -3.60
CA PHE A 82 -5.63 -5.86 -4.23
C PHE A 82 -4.70 -6.56 -3.23
N SER A 83 -4.00 -7.60 -3.69
CA SER A 83 -2.75 -8.04 -3.08
C SER A 83 -1.64 -7.04 -3.43
N VAL A 84 -1.27 -6.19 -2.48
CA VAL A 84 -0.33 -5.08 -2.71
C VAL A 84 1.11 -5.55 -2.57
N LEU A 85 1.92 -5.41 -3.62
CA LEU A 85 3.34 -5.74 -3.59
C LEU A 85 4.16 -4.59 -2.96
N PRO A 86 5.34 -4.90 -2.37
CA PRO A 86 6.29 -3.87 -1.93
C PRO A 86 6.57 -2.85 -3.05
N PRO A 87 6.73 -1.56 -2.76
CA PRO A 87 6.95 -0.57 -3.80
C PRO A 87 8.35 -0.74 -4.42
N LEU A 88 8.53 -0.29 -5.66
CA LEU A 88 9.85 0.01 -6.19
C LEU A 88 10.06 1.51 -6.10
N VAL A 89 10.99 1.95 -5.24
CA VAL A 89 11.31 3.37 -5.05
C VAL A 89 12.72 3.65 -5.55
N LEU A 90 12.84 4.58 -6.49
CA LEU A 90 14.11 5.00 -7.07
C LEU A 90 14.47 6.39 -6.54
N TYR A 91 15.59 6.49 -5.84
CA TYR A 91 16.03 7.72 -5.15
C TYR A 91 17.04 8.54 -5.96
N ARG A 92 17.12 9.84 -5.67
CA ARG A 92 18.03 10.80 -6.32
C ARG A 92 17.95 10.74 -7.84
N VAL A 93 16.74 10.79 -8.41
CA VAL A 93 16.56 10.63 -9.86
C VAL A 93 16.94 11.86 -10.70
N GLN A 94 17.38 12.95 -10.07
CA GLN A 94 17.77 14.17 -10.78
C GLN A 94 19.13 13.98 -11.48
N LYS A 95 19.18 14.22 -12.80
CA LYS A 95 20.38 14.16 -13.66
C LYS A 95 21.23 12.89 -13.45
N PRO A 96 20.69 11.69 -13.75
CA PRO A 96 21.43 10.46 -13.53
C PRO A 96 22.65 10.35 -14.46
N ALA A 97 23.76 9.86 -13.93
CA ALA A 97 24.77 9.22 -14.77
C ALA A 97 24.16 7.97 -15.43
N GLN A 98 24.60 7.64 -16.65
CA GLN A 98 24.08 6.53 -17.45
C GLN A 98 24.03 5.21 -16.66
N GLU A 99 25.06 4.93 -15.86
CA GLU A 99 25.16 3.72 -15.02
C GLU A 99 24.01 3.60 -14.02
N ARG A 100 23.60 4.71 -13.40
CA ARG A 100 22.47 4.71 -12.44
C ARG A 100 21.15 4.41 -13.13
N PHE A 101 20.96 4.93 -14.35
CA PHE A 101 19.78 4.65 -15.14
C PHE A 101 19.68 3.16 -15.52
N VAL A 102 20.80 2.57 -15.97
CA VAL A 102 20.87 1.12 -16.27
C VAL A 102 20.55 0.29 -15.03
N GLY A 103 21.08 0.66 -13.86
CA GLY A 103 20.76 0.01 -12.59
C GLY A 103 19.27 0.06 -12.25
N TRP A 104 18.60 1.20 -12.49
CA TRP A 104 17.15 1.32 -12.29
C TRP A 104 16.33 0.49 -13.27
N CYS A 105 16.74 0.41 -14.54
CA CYS A 105 16.10 -0.46 -15.52
C CYS A 105 16.21 -1.94 -15.10
N ALA A 106 17.38 -2.37 -14.63
CA ALA A 106 17.58 -3.73 -14.13
C ALA A 106 16.71 -4.02 -12.90
N ALA A 107 16.64 -3.09 -11.95
CA ALA A 107 15.78 -3.22 -10.77
C ALA A 107 14.29 -3.30 -11.15
N LEU A 108 13.83 -2.47 -12.09
CA LEU A 108 12.46 -2.54 -12.60
C LEU A 108 12.18 -3.87 -13.30
N ALA A 109 13.06 -4.31 -14.21
CA ALA A 109 12.91 -5.60 -14.91
C ALA A 109 12.79 -6.76 -13.92
N GLN A 110 13.65 -6.81 -12.90
CA GLN A 110 13.60 -7.84 -11.86
C GLN A 110 12.26 -7.85 -11.12
N ARG A 111 11.69 -6.68 -10.79
CA ARG A 111 10.36 -6.61 -10.15
C ARG A 111 9.25 -7.08 -11.09
N LEU A 112 9.32 -6.74 -12.38
CA LEU A 112 8.35 -7.15 -13.39
C LEU A 112 8.36 -8.66 -13.62
N ASP A 113 9.55 -9.27 -13.71
CA ASP A 113 9.73 -10.72 -13.88
C ASP A 113 9.18 -11.52 -12.70
N ARG A 114 9.06 -10.88 -11.55
CA ARG A 114 8.66 -11.50 -10.28
C ARG A 114 7.27 -11.12 -9.78
N LEU A 115 6.48 -10.38 -10.58
CA LEU A 115 5.16 -9.89 -10.15
C LEU A 115 4.22 -10.98 -9.63
N ALA A 116 4.29 -12.18 -10.22
CA ALA A 116 3.44 -13.31 -9.83
C ALA A 116 3.98 -14.08 -8.61
N GLN A 117 5.23 -13.86 -8.21
CA GLN A 117 5.93 -14.65 -7.19
C GLN A 117 6.23 -13.83 -5.92
N ASP A 118 6.52 -12.54 -6.06
CA ASP A 118 6.91 -11.68 -4.93
C ASP A 118 5.81 -11.59 -3.87
N GLN A 119 6.15 -11.81 -2.61
CA GLN A 119 5.16 -11.79 -1.53
C GLN A 119 4.51 -10.40 -1.39
N PRO A 120 3.17 -10.31 -1.35
CA PRO A 120 2.49 -9.06 -1.01
C PRO A 120 2.84 -8.59 0.40
N ILE A 121 2.68 -7.29 0.65
CA ILE A 121 2.68 -6.72 2.00
C ILE A 121 1.55 -7.40 2.78
N ALA A 122 1.86 -7.94 3.95
CA ALA A 122 0.93 -8.66 4.81
C ALA A 122 -0.01 -7.72 5.57
N PHE A 123 -0.75 -6.87 4.86
CA PHE A 123 -1.76 -6.03 5.50
C PHE A 123 -2.85 -6.89 6.16
N ARG A 124 -3.20 -6.55 7.40
CA ARG A 124 -4.27 -7.21 8.16
C ARG A 124 -5.63 -6.93 7.51
N ARG A 125 -6.44 -7.97 7.33
CA ARG A 125 -7.78 -7.81 6.74
C ARG A 125 -8.76 -7.26 7.76
N GLN A 126 -9.62 -6.32 7.34
CA GLN A 126 -10.56 -5.68 8.27
C GLN A 126 -11.52 -6.70 8.90
N ASN A 127 -12.21 -7.50 8.09
CA ASN A 127 -13.20 -8.46 8.58
C ASN A 127 -12.58 -9.83 8.90
N GLY A 128 -11.25 -9.91 9.03
CA GLY A 128 -10.51 -11.15 9.31
C GLY A 128 -10.43 -11.55 10.79
N GLY A 129 -11.12 -10.84 11.68
CA GLY A 129 -11.15 -11.11 13.13
C GLY A 129 -10.06 -10.41 13.97
N GLU A 130 -9.20 -9.61 13.33
CA GLU A 130 -8.13 -8.86 13.99
C GLU A 130 -8.57 -7.45 14.44
N TYR A 131 -9.67 -6.93 13.89
CA TYR A 131 -10.24 -5.64 14.24
C TYR A 131 -11.58 -5.81 14.96
N VAL A 132 -11.84 -4.94 15.93
CA VAL A 132 -13.14 -4.84 16.62
C VAL A 132 -14.13 -4.14 15.70
N ILE A 133 -15.27 -4.77 15.37
CA ILE A 133 -16.33 -4.16 14.55
C ILE A 133 -17.46 -3.68 15.48
N PRO A 134 -17.99 -2.46 15.31
CA PRO A 134 -17.76 -1.48 14.23
C PRO A 134 -16.70 -0.40 14.54
N ALA A 135 -15.97 -0.51 15.67
CA ALA A 135 -14.97 0.49 16.06
C ALA A 135 -13.78 0.58 15.08
N LEU A 136 -13.50 -0.51 14.37
CA LEU A 136 -12.40 -0.71 13.43
C LEU A 136 -11.02 -0.40 14.03
N THR A 137 -10.88 -0.67 15.33
CA THR A 137 -9.60 -0.63 16.05
C THR A 137 -9.00 -2.03 16.08
N LEU A 138 -7.68 -2.12 15.89
CA LEU A 138 -6.97 -3.39 16.05
C LEU A 138 -7.19 -3.88 17.50
N ARG A 139 -7.44 -5.19 17.67
CA ARG A 139 -7.60 -5.76 19.00
C ARG A 139 -6.37 -5.54 19.86
N GLU A 140 -6.57 -5.31 21.15
CA GLU A 140 -5.50 -4.94 22.09
C GLU A 140 -4.46 -6.06 22.32
N ASP A 141 -4.85 -7.32 22.09
CA ASP A 141 -3.94 -8.46 22.19
C ASP A 141 -3.01 -8.62 20.97
N LEU A 142 -3.17 -7.79 19.94
CA LEU A 142 -2.31 -7.76 18.75
C LEU A 142 -1.44 -6.50 18.77
N ALA A 143 -0.13 -6.67 18.51
CA ALA A 143 0.85 -5.59 18.48
C ALA A 143 0.83 -4.73 19.77
N GLU A 144 0.80 -5.40 20.93
CA GLU A 144 0.68 -4.76 22.24
C GLU A 144 1.72 -3.64 22.44
N GLY A 145 1.25 -2.45 22.84
CA GLY A 145 2.09 -1.26 23.05
C GLY A 145 2.54 -0.55 21.77
N GLU A 146 2.35 -1.14 20.59
CA GLU A 146 2.66 -0.52 19.30
C GLU A 146 1.52 0.39 18.80
N ARG A 147 1.86 1.38 17.97
CA ARG A 147 0.92 2.35 17.40
C ARG A 147 1.36 2.78 16.01
N GLY A 148 0.49 3.47 15.28
CA GLY A 148 0.78 4.01 13.95
C GLY A 148 0.62 2.98 12.84
N PHE A 149 1.10 3.28 11.64
CA PHE A 149 0.80 2.48 10.45
C PHE A 149 1.33 1.05 10.50
N GLY A 150 2.44 0.82 11.21
CA GLY A 150 3.09 -0.49 11.31
C GLY A 150 2.23 -1.58 11.95
N VAL A 151 1.25 -1.23 12.79
CA VAL A 151 0.39 -2.24 13.45
C VAL A 151 -0.54 -2.95 12.46
N HIS A 152 -0.77 -2.36 11.29
CA HIS A 152 -1.64 -2.90 10.24
C HIS A 152 -0.94 -3.92 9.34
N VAL A 153 0.33 -4.24 9.61
CA VAL A 153 1.09 -5.28 8.91
C VAL A 153 1.30 -6.45 9.87
N ALA A 154 0.88 -7.65 9.48
CA ALA A 154 1.17 -8.87 10.21
C ALA A 154 2.67 -9.19 10.13
N ARG A 155 3.27 -9.53 11.27
CA ARG A 155 4.68 -9.95 11.38
C ARG A 155 4.76 -11.45 11.60
#